data_AF-A0A9Q4A9N3-F1
#
_entry.id   AF-A0A9Q4A9N3-F1
#
_cell.length_a   1.000
_cell.length_b   1.000
_cell.length_c   1.000
_cell.angle_alpha   90.00
_cell.angle_beta   90.00
_cell.angle_gamma   90.00
#
_symmetry.space_group_name_H-M   'P 1'
#
loop_
_entity.id
_entity.type
_entity.pdbx_description
1 polymer ?
#
loop_
_entity_poly.entity_id
_entity_poly.type
_entity_poly.pdbx_seq_one_letter_code
_entity_poly.pdbx_strand_id
1 'polypeptide(L)'
;MAIFDSTKLINPFENDNARNSTIEDLPKQFVWTKIFGRLISQKNHILLGARGSGKTAIVKMLSHEYLAKLNHPKAKQVIKSRAFIGIYVPMRLSWVGELKSSVWLTDSEQELHFKWRLNASCCASYLNTLRSCIDCYAGDVAQKIITERSIARKISMAW
;
A
#
# COMPACT_ATOMS: atom_id res chain seq x y z
N MET A 1 -9.19 -19.74 -39.62
CA MET A 1 -9.11 -20.52 -38.38
C MET A 1 -8.79 -19.54 -37.26
N ALA A 2 -9.82 -19.03 -36.59
CA ALA A 2 -9.69 -18.01 -35.55
C ALA A 2 -9.33 -18.67 -34.22
N ILE A 3 -8.23 -18.25 -33.62
CA ILE A 3 -7.78 -18.67 -32.30
C ILE A 3 -8.60 -17.86 -31.29
N PHE A 4 -9.53 -18.51 -30.59
CA PHE A 4 -10.23 -17.93 -29.46
C PHE A 4 -9.28 -17.89 -28.26
N ASP A 5 -8.80 -16.69 -27.92
CA ASP A 5 -8.08 -16.44 -26.67
C ASP A 5 -9.11 -16.37 -25.53
N SER A 6 -9.16 -17.41 -24.71
CA SER A 6 -10.08 -17.56 -23.58
C SER A 6 -9.58 -16.77 -22.36
N THR A 7 -9.52 -15.45 -22.49
CA THR A 7 -9.41 -14.59 -21.32
C THR A 7 -10.73 -14.65 -20.54
N LYS A 8 -10.73 -15.44 -19.46
CA LYS A 8 -11.79 -15.40 -18.44
C LYS A 8 -12.04 -13.94 -18.08
N LEU A 9 -13.19 -13.41 -18.51
CA LEU A 9 -13.74 -12.15 -18.01
C LEU A 9 -14.09 -12.39 -16.55
N ILE A 10 -13.13 -12.15 -15.64
CA ILE A 10 -13.35 -12.19 -14.20
C ILE A 10 -14.42 -11.14 -13.90
N ASN A 11 -15.54 -11.58 -13.35
CA ASN A 11 -16.62 -10.68 -12.98
C ASN A 11 -16.08 -9.67 -11.95
N PRO A 12 -16.04 -8.36 -12.26
CA PRO A 12 -15.46 -7.37 -11.36
C PRO A 12 -16.22 -7.25 -10.03
N PHE A 13 -17.41 -7.84 -9.92
CA PHE A 13 -18.25 -7.88 -8.72
C PHE A 13 -18.11 -9.17 -7.90
N GLU A 14 -17.31 -10.17 -8.32
CA GLU A 14 -17.08 -11.37 -7.50
C GLU A 14 -16.24 -11.09 -6.25
N ASN A 15 -15.42 -10.03 -6.27
CA ASN A 15 -14.54 -9.70 -5.16
C ASN A 15 -15.11 -8.54 -4.33
N ASP A 16 -16.12 -8.85 -3.52
CA ASP A 16 -16.86 -7.89 -2.69
C ASP A 16 -16.00 -7.31 -1.53
N ASN A 17 -14.77 -7.82 -1.34
CA ASN A 17 -13.86 -7.39 -0.29
C ASN A 17 -12.62 -6.68 -0.85
N ALA A 18 -12.62 -5.34 -0.77
CA ALA A 18 -11.46 -4.49 -1.10
C ALA A 18 -10.16 -4.84 -0.35
N ARG A 19 -10.26 -5.60 0.75
CA ARG A 19 -9.11 -6.14 1.48
C ARG A 19 -8.27 -7.08 0.62
N ASN A 20 -8.90 -7.81 -0.30
CA ASN A 20 -8.26 -8.79 -1.16
C ASN A 20 -7.85 -8.23 -2.53
N SER A 21 -8.25 -7.00 -2.85
CA SER A 21 -7.88 -6.38 -4.13
C SER A 21 -6.37 -6.17 -4.20
N THR A 22 -5.80 -6.59 -5.33
CA THR A 22 -4.38 -6.52 -5.65
C THR A 22 -4.00 -5.12 -6.18
N ILE A 23 -2.70 -4.90 -6.33
CA ILE A 23 -2.14 -3.67 -6.90
C ILE A 23 -2.51 -3.58 -8.40
N GLU A 24 -2.78 -4.70 -9.05
CA GLU A 24 -3.12 -4.81 -10.47
C GLU A 24 -4.60 -4.56 -10.74
N ASP A 25 -5.47 -4.87 -9.77
CA ASP A 25 -6.92 -4.83 -9.94
C ASP A 25 -7.55 -3.55 -9.41
N LEU A 26 -7.18 -3.15 -8.19
CA LEU A 26 -7.82 -2.03 -7.52
C LEU A 26 -7.73 -0.72 -8.31
N PRO A 27 -6.57 -0.33 -8.88
CA PRO A 27 -6.46 0.92 -9.63
C PRO A 27 -7.30 0.96 -10.91
N LYS A 28 -7.63 -0.20 -11.51
CA LYS A 28 -8.46 -0.27 -12.73
C LYS A 28 -9.93 0.05 -12.44
N GLN A 29 -10.39 -0.23 -11.22
CA GLN A 29 -11.78 -0.06 -10.80
C GLN A 29 -11.97 1.21 -9.96
N PHE A 30 -10.88 1.88 -9.57
CA PHE A 30 -10.94 3.01 -8.66
C PHE A 30 -11.38 4.30 -9.36
N VAL A 31 -12.39 4.96 -8.78
CA VAL A 31 -12.89 6.25 -9.25
C VAL A 31 -12.30 7.38 -8.40
N TRP A 32 -11.57 8.29 -9.05
CA TRP A 32 -11.03 9.46 -8.36
C TRP A 32 -12.16 10.42 -7.93
N THR A 33 -12.25 10.72 -6.64
CA THR A 33 -13.22 11.68 -6.10
C THR A 33 -12.54 12.94 -5.55
N LYS A 34 -13.31 14.01 -5.35
CA LYS A 34 -12.82 15.22 -4.66
C LYS A 34 -12.40 14.90 -3.21
N ILE A 35 -13.11 14.01 -2.53
CA ILE A 35 -12.81 13.57 -1.16
C ILE A 35 -11.46 12.85 -1.13
N PHE A 36 -11.24 11.89 -2.05
CA PHE A 36 -9.96 11.19 -2.17
C PHE A 36 -8.80 12.17 -2.39
N GLY A 37 -8.96 13.15 -3.28
CA GLY A 37 -7.94 14.17 -3.52
C GLY A 37 -7.57 14.99 -2.29
N ARG A 38 -8.49 15.21 -1.33
CA ARG A 38 -8.20 15.93 -0.07
C ARG A 38 -7.34 15.11 0.91
N LEU A 39 -7.41 13.78 0.82
CA LEU A 39 -6.61 12.88 1.64
C LEU A 39 -5.13 12.91 1.26
N ILE A 40 -4.81 13.34 0.04
CA ILE A 40 -3.43 13.56 -0.41
C ILE A 40 -2.94 14.89 0.15
N SER A 41 -2.66 14.90 1.45
CA SER A 41 -2.13 16.05 2.18
C SER A 41 -1.33 15.59 3.40
N GLN A 42 -0.53 16.49 3.98
CA GLN A 42 0.28 16.23 5.18
C GLN A 42 -0.55 16.30 6.49
N LYS A 43 -1.86 16.07 6.41
CA LYS A 43 -2.77 16.11 7.56
C LYS A 43 -3.12 14.71 8.03
N ASN A 44 -3.44 14.58 9.31
CA ASN A 44 -4.03 13.36 9.85
C ASN A 44 -5.50 13.30 9.45
N HIS A 45 -5.93 12.17 8.89
CA HIS A 45 -7.30 11.94 8.45
C HIS A 45 -7.91 10.75 9.18
N ILE A 46 -9.14 10.92 9.65
CA ILE A 46 -9.94 9.82 10.19
C ILE A 46 -11.02 9.49 9.17
N LEU A 47 -11.01 8.26 8.65
CA LEU A 47 -11.96 7.80 7.66
C LEU A 47 -13.07 6.97 8.32
N LEU A 48 -14.29 7.53 8.37
CA LEU A 48 -15.48 6.89 8.93
C LEU A 48 -16.42 6.38 7.82
N GLY A 49 -17.14 5.31 8.09
CA GLY A 49 -18.14 4.74 7.16
C GLY A 49 -18.53 3.31 7.50
N ALA A 50 -19.65 2.84 6.93
CA ALA A 50 -20.19 1.49 7.16
C ALA A 50 -19.23 0.37 6.70
N ARG A 51 -19.41 -0.85 7.21
CA ARG A 51 -18.67 -2.03 6.70
C ARG A 51 -18.95 -2.19 5.19
N GLY A 52 -17.93 -2.53 4.42
CA GLY A 52 -18.06 -2.64 2.95
C GLY A 52 -18.00 -1.32 2.18
N SER A 53 -17.99 -0.16 2.85
CA SER A 53 -18.00 1.16 2.16
C SER A 53 -16.70 1.56 1.43
N GLY A 54 -15.78 0.62 1.18
CA GLY A 54 -14.53 0.89 0.44
C GLY A 54 -13.43 1.62 1.22
N LYS A 55 -13.51 1.74 2.55
CA LYS A 55 -12.48 2.44 3.35
C LYS A 55 -11.06 1.91 3.11
N THR A 56 -10.90 0.59 3.13
CA THR A 56 -9.61 -0.05 2.85
C THR A 56 -9.14 0.20 1.43
N ALA A 57 -10.06 0.29 0.46
CA ALA A 57 -9.74 0.61 -0.93
C ALA A 57 -9.14 2.03 -1.03
N ILE A 58 -9.79 3.00 -0.37
CA ILE A 58 -9.34 4.39 -0.31
C ILE A 58 -7.93 4.47 0.30
N VAL A 59 -7.70 3.80 1.44
CA VAL A 59 -6.39 3.84 2.12
C VAL A 59 -5.31 3.14 1.29
N LYS A 60 -5.60 1.99 0.67
CA LYS A 60 -4.67 1.33 -0.27
C LYS A 60 -4.31 2.24 -1.44
N MET A 61 -5.29 2.91 -2.05
CA MET A 61 -5.07 3.81 -3.18
C MET A 61 -4.24 5.05 -2.85
N LEU A 62 -4.11 5.43 -1.57
CA LEU A 62 -3.17 6.46 -1.15
C LEU A 62 -1.72 6.00 -1.22
N SER A 63 -1.46 4.68 -1.18
CA SER A 63 -0.09 4.20 -1.28
C SER A 63 0.47 4.32 -2.69
N HIS A 64 1.78 4.57 -2.76
CA HIS A 64 2.47 4.88 -4.00
C HIS A 64 2.28 3.78 -5.06
N GLU A 65 2.41 2.51 -4.66
CA GLU A 65 2.31 1.35 -5.56
C GLU A 65 0.96 1.20 -6.25
N TYR A 66 -0.13 1.61 -5.60
CA TYR A 66 -1.47 1.63 -6.19
C TYR A 66 -1.70 2.91 -7.01
N LEU A 67 -1.31 4.07 -6.46
CA LEU A 67 -1.51 5.37 -7.10
C LEU A 67 -0.74 5.48 -8.42
N ALA A 68 0.46 4.90 -8.49
CA ALA A 68 1.30 4.84 -9.69
C ALA A 68 0.64 4.10 -10.86
N LYS A 69 -0.22 3.11 -10.56
CA LYS A 69 -0.93 2.32 -11.57
C LYS A 69 -2.31 2.90 -11.92
N LEU A 70 -2.74 3.98 -11.27
CA LEU A 70 -4.01 4.63 -11.56
C LEU A 70 -3.91 5.49 -12.82
N ASN A 71 -4.69 5.16 -13.86
CA ASN A 71 -4.74 5.94 -15.08
C ASN A 71 -5.63 7.18 -14.93
N HIS A 72 -5.17 8.17 -14.16
CA HIS A 72 -5.88 9.43 -13.94
C HIS A 72 -4.91 10.64 -14.00
N PRO A 73 -5.27 11.77 -14.63
CA PRO A 73 -4.34 12.91 -14.78
C PRO A 73 -3.76 13.42 -13.46
N LYS A 74 -4.59 13.52 -12.41
CA LYS A 74 -4.13 13.95 -11.07
C LYS A 74 -3.20 12.94 -10.42
N ALA A 75 -3.43 11.64 -10.61
CA ALA A 75 -2.54 10.61 -10.08
C ALA A 75 -1.16 10.70 -10.74
N LYS A 76 -1.12 10.80 -12.08
CA LYS A 76 0.10 11.00 -12.85
C LYS A 76 0.86 12.26 -12.40
N GLN A 77 0.14 13.35 -12.11
CA GLN A 77 0.75 14.58 -11.58
C GLN A 77 1.38 14.35 -10.19
N VAL A 78 0.67 13.70 -9.26
CA VAL A 78 1.19 13.40 -7.92
C VAL A 78 2.48 12.58 -8.03
N ILE A 79 2.47 11.50 -8.81
CA ILE A 79 3.64 10.63 -9.02
C ILE A 79 4.79 11.40 -9.67
N LYS A 80 4.54 12.13 -10.76
CA LYS A 80 5.58 12.92 -11.44
C LYS A 80 6.22 13.96 -10.51
N SER A 81 5.41 14.62 -9.67
CA SER A 81 5.89 15.65 -8.75
C SER A 81 6.68 15.10 -7.56
N ARG A 82 6.52 13.81 -7.23
CA ARG A 82 7.08 13.17 -6.02
C ARG A 82 6.69 13.84 -4.70
N ALA A 83 5.67 14.71 -4.71
CA ALA A 83 5.27 15.50 -3.54
C ALA A 83 4.56 14.68 -2.46
N PHE A 84 4.09 13.47 -2.79
CA PHE A 84 3.40 12.58 -1.87
C PHE A 84 3.78 11.13 -2.15
N ILE A 85 4.31 10.45 -1.14
CA ILE A 85 4.64 9.02 -1.16
C ILE A 85 3.93 8.37 0.02
N GLY A 86 2.77 7.75 -0.26
CA GLY A 86 2.03 7.00 0.75
C GLY A 86 2.56 5.58 0.90
N ILE A 87 2.61 5.09 2.13
CA ILE A 87 2.93 3.70 2.47
C ILE A 87 1.70 3.09 3.15
N TYR A 88 1.18 2.00 2.59
CA TYR A 88 0.07 1.29 3.20
C TYR A 88 0.60 0.22 4.17
N VAL A 89 0.31 0.37 5.46
CA VAL A 89 0.64 -0.62 6.50
C VAL A 89 -0.63 -1.37 6.91
N PRO A 90 -0.79 -2.65 6.53
CA PRO A 90 -1.98 -3.42 6.87
C PRO A 90 -1.96 -3.81 8.35
N MET A 91 -2.81 -3.19 9.16
CA MET A 91 -3.06 -3.61 10.53
C MET A 91 -3.86 -4.92 10.58
N ARG A 92 -3.46 -5.85 11.46
CA ARG A 92 -4.20 -7.09 11.72
C ARG A 92 -4.76 -7.07 13.13
N LEU A 93 -6.04 -7.43 13.29
CA LEU A 93 -6.70 -7.57 14.60
C LEU A 93 -5.98 -8.57 15.51
N SER A 94 -5.38 -9.62 14.92
CA SER A 94 -4.61 -10.62 15.66
C SER A 94 -3.44 -10.00 16.44
N TRP A 95 -2.91 -8.86 16.00
CA TRP A 95 -1.84 -8.19 16.74
C TRP A 95 -2.27 -7.70 18.11
N VAL A 96 -3.52 -7.28 18.27
CA VAL A 96 -4.05 -6.75 19.53
C VAL A 96 -4.81 -7.84 20.30
N GLY A 97 -5.56 -8.68 19.58
CA GLY A 97 -6.34 -9.77 20.19
C GLY A 97 -5.47 -10.81 20.88
N GLU A 98 -4.34 -11.20 20.25
CA GLU A 98 -3.42 -12.17 20.84
C GLU A 98 -2.73 -11.63 22.09
N LEU A 99 -2.36 -10.34 22.10
CA LEU A 99 -1.70 -9.72 23.25
C LEU A 99 -2.61 -9.73 24.49
N LYS A 100 -3.89 -9.43 24.32
CA LYS A 100 -4.87 -9.48 25.41
C LYS A 100 -5.14 -10.90 25.92
N SER A 101 -4.88 -11.92 25.10
CA SER A 101 -5.06 -13.33 25.48
C SER A 101 -3.83 -13.95 26.16
N SER A 102 -2.67 -13.31 26.06
CA SER A 102 -1.42 -13.77 26.66
C SER A 102 -1.33 -13.31 28.12
N VAL A 103 -1.98 -14.07 29.01
CA VAL A 103 -2.03 -13.81 30.46
C VAL A 103 -0.64 -13.80 31.13
N TRP A 104 0.37 -14.35 30.47
CA TRP A 104 1.75 -14.40 30.95
C TRP A 104 2.60 -13.17 30.60
N LEU A 105 2.06 -12.21 29.83
CA LEU A 105 2.77 -10.97 29.49
C LEU A 105 2.25 -9.81 30.33
N THR A 106 3.18 -9.06 30.91
CA THR A 106 2.89 -7.75 31.51
C THR A 106 2.43 -6.75 30.44
N ASP A 107 1.75 -5.67 30.85
CA ASP A 107 1.32 -4.62 29.93
C ASP A 107 2.49 -4.02 29.12
N SER A 108 3.65 -3.86 29.78
CA SER A 108 4.87 -3.35 29.12
C SER A 108 5.41 -4.32 28.06
N GLU A 109 5.37 -5.62 28.32
CA GLU A 109 5.79 -6.64 27.34
C GLU A 109 4.80 -6.71 26.18
N GLN A 110 3.50 -6.60 26.44
CA GLN A 110 2.48 -6.54 25.39
C GLN A 110 2.70 -5.34 24.46
N GLU A 111 2.98 -4.16 25.04
CA GLU A 111 3.31 -2.96 24.26
C GLU A 111 4.59 -3.16 23.43
N LEU A 112 5.62 -3.78 24.01
CA LEU A 112 6.87 -4.09 23.30
C LEU A 112 6.62 -5.03 22.11
N HIS A 113 5.84 -6.10 22.31
CA HIS A 113 5.45 -7.02 21.25
C HIS A 113 4.64 -6.32 20.15
N PHE A 114 3.72 -5.43 20.51
CA PHE A 114 2.98 -4.63 19.55
C PHE A 114 3.90 -3.75 18.72
N LYS A 115 4.80 -3.00 19.37
CA LYS A 115 5.79 -2.13 18.70
C LYS A 115 6.65 -2.93 17.73
N TRP A 116 7.14 -4.10 18.16
CA TRP A 116 7.94 -4.97 17.30
C TRP A 116 7.16 -5.42 16.05
N ARG A 117 5.92 -5.91 16.21
CA ARG A 117 5.06 -6.35 15.08
C ARG A 117 4.74 -5.20 14.12
N LEU A 118 4.42 -4.03 14.67
CA LEU A 118 4.15 -2.82 13.88
C LEU A 118 5.39 -2.40 13.09
N ASN A 119 6.56 -2.33 13.73
CA ASN A 119 7.82 -1.96 13.09
C ASN A 119 8.16 -2.92 11.94
N ALA A 120 8.12 -4.24 12.18
CA ALA A 120 8.37 -5.24 11.14
C ALA A 120 7.43 -5.07 9.94
N SER A 121 6.16 -4.75 10.19
CA SER A 121 5.17 -4.54 9.14
C SER A 121 5.37 -3.23 8.38
N CYS A 122 5.75 -2.15 9.07
CA CYS A 122 6.17 -0.91 8.44
C CYS A 122 7.36 -1.14 7.51
N CYS A 123 8.37 -1.89 7.97
CA CYS A 123 9.54 -2.23 7.15
C CYS A 123 9.14 -3.04 5.91
N ALA A 124 8.29 -4.06 6.05
CA ALA A 124 7.80 -4.84 4.91
C ALA A 124 7.04 -3.97 3.89
N SER A 125 6.10 -3.14 4.36
CA SER A 125 5.34 -2.22 3.50
C SER A 125 6.23 -1.16 2.84
N TYR A 126 7.26 -0.70 3.55
CA TYR A 126 8.22 0.27 3.03
C TYR A 126 9.00 -0.29 1.84
N LEU A 127 9.42 -1.56 1.88
CA LEU A 127 10.12 -2.21 0.76
C LEU A 127 9.28 -2.24 -0.52
N ASN A 128 7.98 -2.54 -0.42
CA ASN A 128 7.09 -2.53 -1.58
C ASN A 128 6.95 -1.12 -2.18
N THR A 129 6.82 -0.11 -1.31
CA THR A 129 6.76 1.29 -1.73
C THR A 129 8.06 1.75 -2.37
N LEU A 130 9.22 1.38 -1.81
CA LEU A 130 10.53 1.67 -2.38
C LEU A 130 10.68 1.07 -3.78
N ARG A 131 10.30 -0.19 -3.96
CA ARG A 131 10.34 -0.86 -5.26
C ARG A 131 9.50 -0.10 -6.29
N SER A 132 8.27 0.27 -5.92
CA SER A 132 7.42 1.09 -6.79
C SER A 132 8.04 2.46 -7.10
N CYS A 133 8.69 3.12 -6.15
CA CYS A 133 9.40 4.37 -6.39
C CYS A 133 10.56 4.19 -7.37
N ILE A 134 11.38 3.14 -7.21
CA ILE A 134 12.48 2.83 -8.12
C ILE A 134 11.93 2.58 -9.52
N ASP A 135 10.84 1.83 -9.64
CA ASP A 135 10.22 1.53 -10.93
C ASP A 135 9.67 2.76 -11.64
N CYS A 136 9.14 3.74 -10.91
CA CYS A 136 8.60 4.97 -11.47
C CYS A 136 9.64 6.05 -11.73
N TYR A 137 10.77 6.05 -11.01
CA TYR A 137 11.68 7.20 -10.96
C TYR A 137 13.08 6.94 -11.47
N ALA A 138 13.56 5.69 -11.46
CA ALA A 138 14.79 5.35 -12.15
C ALA A 138 14.51 5.23 -13.65
N GLY A 139 15.41 5.74 -14.49
CA GLY A 139 15.24 5.73 -15.93
C GLY A 139 15.38 4.33 -16.50
N ASP A 140 16.62 3.94 -16.80
CA ASP A 140 16.92 2.64 -17.40
C ASP A 140 17.20 1.52 -16.37
N VAL A 141 17.39 0.31 -16.88
CA VAL A 141 17.66 -0.89 -16.07
C VAL A 141 18.96 -0.74 -15.27
N ALA A 142 19.99 -0.10 -15.84
CA ALA A 142 21.25 0.11 -15.15
C ALA A 142 21.08 1.04 -13.95
N GLN A 143 20.37 2.16 -14.13
CA GLN A 143 20.04 3.09 -13.06
C GLN A 143 19.19 2.44 -11.97
N LYS A 144 18.26 1.55 -12.33
CA LYS A 144 17.48 0.77 -11.35
C LYS A 144 18.40 -0.06 -10.46
N ILE A 145 19.28 -0.87 -11.05
CA ILE A 145 20.21 -1.74 -10.30
C ILE A 145 21.15 -0.92 -9.40
N ILE A 146 21.70 0.18 -9.92
CA ILE A 146 22.57 1.07 -9.14
C ILE A 146 21.80 1.68 -7.95
N THR A 147 20.55 2.12 -8.19
CA THR A 147 19.69 2.70 -7.16
C THR A 147 19.32 1.67 -6.09
N GLU A 148 18.93 0.47 -6.49
CA GLU A 148 18.63 -0.65 -5.58
C GLU A 148 19.82 -0.99 -4.70
N ARG A 149 21.02 -1.15 -5.29
CA ARG A 149 22.26 -1.42 -4.52
C ARG A 149 22.55 -0.30 -3.52
N SER A 150 22.43 0.95 -3.94
CA SER A 150 22.67 2.13 -3.09
C SER A 150 21.69 2.15 -1.90
N ILE A 151 20.40 1.93 -2.16
CA ILE A 151 19.36 1.88 -1.13
C ILE A 151 19.59 0.71 -0.18
N ALA A 152 19.86 -0.49 -0.71
CA ALA A 152 20.13 -1.68 0.09
C ALA A 152 21.31 -1.46 1.06
N ARG A 153 22.40 -0.84 0.59
CA ARG A 153 23.55 -0.48 1.44
C ARG A 153 23.19 0.55 2.51
N LYS A 154 22.36 1.54 2.19
CA LYS A 154 21.89 2.53 3.18
C LYS A 154 21.00 1.90 4.23
N ILE A 155 20.11 1.00 3.82
CA ILE A 155 19.27 0.23 4.74
C ILE A 155 20.17 -0.62 5.64
N SER A 156 21.12 -1.38 5.09
CA SER A 156 21.99 -2.23 5.91
C SER A 156 22.86 -1.48 6.93
N MET A 157 23.10 -0.18 6.73
CA MET A 157 23.83 0.67 7.69
C MET A 157 22.92 1.27 8.77
N ALA A 158 21.61 1.34 8.51
CA ALA A 158 20.62 1.90 9.44
C ALA A 158 20.05 0.86 10.41
N TRP A 159 20.32 -0.42 10.15
CA TRP A 159 20.01 -1.57 11.00
C TRP A 159 21.26 -2.01 11.76
#